data_AF-A0AAN4WX80-F1
#
_entry.id   AF-A0AAN4WX80-F1
#
_cell.length_a   1.000
_cell.length_b   1.000
_cell.length_c   1.000
_cell.angle_alpha   90.00
_cell.angle_beta   90.00
_cell.angle_gamma   90.00
#
_symmetry.space_group_name_H-M   'P 1'
#
loop_
_entity.id
_entity.type
_entity.pdbx_description
1 polymer ?
#
loop_
_entity_poly.entity_id
_entity_poly.type
_entity_poly.pdbx_seq_one_letter_code
_entity_poly.pdbx_strand_id
1 'polypeptide(L)'
;MSATVLALAAATGGAMLPSTALAQSDQASLERGARPDTTPAQRYQTAIREAGGGLKVGLEECRAGEAGARKSCESQARARYQADMAAAKEMLRNPDARPVNVVGEPIRSTETTTVIKP
;
A
#
# COMPACT_ATOMS: atom_id res chain seq x y z
N MET A 1 48.00 10.58 55.74
CA MET A 1 48.37 11.82 55.00
C MET A 1 48.73 11.34 53.61
N SER A 2 48.09 11.66 52.50
CA SER A 2 47.20 12.76 52.13
C SER A 2 46.34 12.34 50.94
N ALA A 3 45.31 13.14 50.67
CA ALA A 3 44.22 12.89 49.75
C ALA A 3 44.55 13.13 48.25
N THR A 4 43.76 12.44 47.40
CA THR A 4 43.21 12.81 46.07
C THR A 4 44.07 13.52 45.02
N VAL A 5 44.10 12.96 43.80
CA VAL A 5 43.74 13.68 42.55
C VAL A 5 43.05 12.72 41.56
N LEU A 6 41.91 13.17 41.04
CA LEU A 6 41.06 12.58 40.01
C LEU A 6 41.51 13.12 38.64
N ALA A 7 41.63 12.28 37.59
CA ALA A 7 41.66 12.77 36.21
C ALA A 7 41.10 11.76 35.20
N LEU A 8 40.15 12.29 34.44
CA LEU A 8 39.27 11.76 33.39
C LEU A 8 40.01 11.49 32.07
N ALA A 9 39.69 10.43 31.31
CA ALA A 9 39.80 10.43 29.84
C ALA A 9 39.04 9.28 29.16
N ALA A 10 37.84 9.64 28.69
CA ALA A 10 37.10 9.18 27.52
C ALA A 10 37.36 7.76 26.96
N ALA A 11 36.41 6.87 27.24
CA ALA A 11 36.13 5.69 26.46
C ALA A 11 35.43 6.03 25.12
N THR A 12 35.57 5.11 24.17
CA THR A 12 34.77 4.91 22.96
C THR A 12 35.03 5.87 21.79
N GLY A 13 35.91 5.42 20.88
CA GLY A 13 35.90 5.87 19.49
C GLY A 13 34.54 5.54 18.87
N GLY A 14 33.76 6.59 18.63
CA GLY A 14 32.47 6.50 17.97
C GLY A 14 32.66 6.02 16.53
N ALA A 15 32.13 4.83 16.25
CA ALA A 15 31.85 4.42 14.88
C ALA A 15 30.86 5.42 14.29
N MET A 16 31.31 6.25 13.35
CA MET A 16 30.42 7.01 12.48
C MET A 16 29.67 6.01 11.60
N LEU A 17 28.46 5.63 12.00
CA LEU A 17 27.53 4.93 11.14
C LEU A 17 26.97 5.94 10.12
N PRO A 18 27.06 5.67 8.80
CA PRO A 18 26.43 6.51 7.79
C PRO A 18 24.93 6.18 7.75
N SER A 19 24.15 6.76 8.66
CA SER A 19 22.70 6.53 8.74
C SER A 19 21.86 7.37 7.76
N THR A 20 22.46 8.04 6.78
CA THR A 20 21.76 8.97 5.87
C THR A 20 21.48 8.43 4.46
N ALA A 21 21.97 7.24 4.10
CA ALA A 21 21.86 6.72 2.73
C ALA A 21 20.57 5.93 2.42
N LEU A 22 19.77 5.55 3.42
CA LEU A 22 18.60 4.66 3.23
C LEU A 22 17.33 5.39 2.75
N ALA A 23 17.20 6.70 2.98
CA ALA A 23 15.97 7.43 2.60
C ALA A 23 15.92 7.83 1.11
N GLN A 24 17.07 7.98 0.44
CA GLN A 24 17.13 8.40 -0.96
C GLN A 24 16.81 7.26 -1.95
N SER A 25 17.04 6.00 -1.57
CA SER A 25 16.81 4.83 -2.44
C SER A 25 15.33 4.51 -2.63
N ASP A 26 14.51 4.81 -1.63
CA ASP A 26 13.08 4.49 -1.65
C ASP A 26 12.33 5.43 -2.60
N GLN A 27 12.65 6.72 -2.60
CA GLN A 27 12.02 7.71 -3.48
C GLN A 27 12.20 7.36 -4.96
N ALA A 28 13.42 7.01 -5.37
CA ALA A 28 13.69 6.58 -6.75
C ALA A 28 12.99 5.27 -7.11
N SER A 29 12.75 4.39 -6.12
CA SER A 29 12.03 3.12 -6.33
C SER A 29 10.52 3.34 -6.43
N LEU A 30 9.97 4.30 -5.68
CA LEU A 30 8.58 4.74 -5.78
C LEU A 30 8.31 5.46 -7.11
N GLU A 31 9.21 6.33 -7.57
CA GLU A 31 9.13 6.98 -8.89
C GLU A 31 9.13 5.99 -10.05
N ARG A 32 9.80 4.84 -9.89
CA ARG A 32 9.78 3.73 -10.85
C ARG A 32 8.58 2.78 -10.67
N GLY A 33 8.00 2.74 -9.48
CA GLY A 33 7.23 1.60 -8.98
C GLY A 33 5.78 1.49 -9.48
N ALA A 34 5.12 2.61 -9.79
CA ALA A 34 3.78 2.58 -10.36
C ALA A 34 3.51 3.84 -11.16
N ARG A 35 3.61 3.76 -12.49
CA ARG A 35 3.11 4.83 -13.35
C ARG A 35 1.57 4.85 -13.25
N PRO A 36 0.96 5.98 -12.87
CA PRO A 36 -0.49 6.04 -12.73
C PRO A 36 -1.17 5.87 -14.11
N ASP A 37 -2.35 5.27 -14.11
CA ASP A 37 -3.19 5.16 -15.31
C ASP A 37 -3.72 6.55 -15.71
N THR A 38 -3.20 7.06 -16.81
CA THR A 38 -3.51 8.42 -17.31
C THR A 38 -4.68 8.46 -18.29
N THR A 39 -5.14 7.31 -18.79
CA THR A 39 -6.24 7.23 -19.76
C THR A 39 -7.37 6.33 -19.25
N PRO A 40 -8.63 6.57 -19.65
CA PRO A 40 -9.75 5.68 -19.31
C PRO A 40 -9.51 4.23 -19.74
N ALA A 41 -8.90 4.01 -20.91
CA ALA A 41 -8.58 2.69 -21.42
C ALA A 41 -7.57 1.94 -20.53
N GLN A 42 -6.53 2.63 -20.03
CA GLN A 42 -5.58 2.05 -19.09
C GLN A 42 -6.27 1.68 -17.77
N ARG A 43 -7.06 2.60 -17.20
CA ARG A 43 -7.82 2.36 -15.96
C ARG A 43 -8.74 1.15 -16.08
N TYR A 44 -9.43 1.03 -17.22
CA TYR A 44 -10.25 -0.15 -17.51
C TYR A 44 -9.42 -1.43 -17.57
N GLN A 45 -8.31 -1.44 -18.30
CA GLN A 45 -7.45 -2.61 -18.43
C GLN A 45 -6.85 -3.05 -17.09
N THR A 46 -6.49 -2.10 -16.23
CA THR A 46 -6.05 -2.37 -14.86
C THR A 46 -7.20 -2.97 -14.05
N ALA A 47 -8.37 -2.32 -14.05
CA ALA A 47 -9.53 -2.76 -13.28
C ALA A 47 -10.00 -4.18 -13.65
N ILE A 48 -10.03 -4.55 -14.93
CA ILE A 48 -10.41 -5.93 -15.33
C ILE A 48 -9.37 -6.97 -14.88
N ARG A 49 -8.08 -6.59 -14.84
CA ARG A 49 -7.00 -7.47 -14.41
C ARG A 49 -7.08 -7.70 -12.90
N GLU A 50 -7.31 -6.63 -12.15
CA GLU A 50 -7.51 -6.68 -10.70
C GLU A 50 -8.75 -7.50 -10.34
N ALA A 51 -9.89 -7.25 -11.01
CA ALA A 51 -11.11 -8.02 -10.81
C ALA A 51 -10.91 -9.52 -11.09
N GLY A 52 -10.23 -9.85 -12.19
CA GLY A 52 -9.90 -11.25 -12.52
C GLY A 52 -8.97 -11.90 -11.50
N GLY A 53 -7.97 -11.17 -11.01
CA GLY A 53 -7.08 -11.62 -9.94
C GLY A 53 -7.84 -11.85 -8.63
N GLY A 54 -8.71 -10.92 -8.24
CA GLY A 54 -9.56 -11.01 -7.06
C GLY A 54 -10.53 -12.19 -7.14
N LEU A 55 -11.12 -12.46 -8.30
CA LEU A 55 -11.95 -13.65 -8.52
C LEU A 55 -11.14 -14.94 -8.34
N LYS A 56 -9.92 -15.00 -8.92
CA LYS A 56 -9.05 -16.17 -8.78
C LYS A 56 -8.76 -16.45 -7.31
N VAL A 57 -8.27 -15.45 -6.58
CA VAL A 57 -7.96 -15.57 -5.14
C VAL A 57 -9.22 -15.94 -4.35
N GLY A 58 -10.34 -15.26 -4.57
CA GLY A 58 -11.59 -15.54 -3.87
C GLY A 58 -12.10 -16.96 -4.10
N LEU A 59 -11.96 -17.52 -5.31
CA LEU A 59 -12.32 -18.92 -5.57
C LEU A 59 -11.35 -19.91 -4.90
N GLU A 60 -10.06 -19.58 -4.82
CA GLU A 60 -9.08 -20.39 -4.09
C GLU A 60 -9.38 -20.41 -2.59
N GLU A 61 -9.70 -19.25 -2.00
CA GLU A 61 -10.14 -19.12 -0.61
C GLU A 61 -11.43 -19.90 -0.33
N CYS A 62 -12.43 -19.81 -1.22
CA CYS A 62 -13.67 -20.58 -1.07
C CYS A 62 -13.44 -22.09 -1.10
N ARG A 63 -12.46 -22.57 -1.90
CA ARG A 63 -12.11 -24.01 -1.95
C ARG A 63 -11.40 -24.46 -0.68
N ALA A 64 -10.54 -23.61 -0.11
CA ALA A 64 -9.81 -23.87 1.13
C ALA A 64 -10.69 -23.79 2.39
N GLY A 65 -11.84 -23.10 2.33
CA GLY A 65 -12.77 -22.97 3.43
C GLY A 65 -13.75 -24.14 3.63
N GLU A 66 -14.76 -23.89 4.48
CA GLU A 66 -15.79 -24.85 4.89
C GLU A 66 -16.61 -25.40 3.72
N ALA A 67 -16.66 -26.74 3.60
CA ALA A 67 -17.35 -27.41 2.49
C ALA A 67 -18.85 -27.06 2.40
N GLY A 68 -19.53 -26.90 3.53
CA GLY A 68 -20.95 -26.56 3.59
C GLY A 68 -21.28 -25.14 3.09
N ALA A 69 -20.31 -24.22 3.16
CA ALA A 69 -20.46 -22.82 2.73
C ALA A 69 -19.81 -22.55 1.36
N ARG A 70 -19.11 -23.52 0.77
CA ARG A 70 -18.32 -23.32 -0.46
C ARG A 70 -19.13 -22.75 -1.62
N LYS A 71 -20.32 -23.30 -1.91
CA LYS A 71 -21.15 -22.82 -3.02
C LYS A 71 -21.64 -21.39 -2.83
N SER A 72 -22.03 -21.01 -1.61
CA SER A 72 -22.46 -19.64 -1.33
C SER A 72 -21.27 -18.68 -1.35
N CYS A 73 -20.09 -19.11 -0.92
CA CYS A 73 -18.84 -18.36 -1.06
C CYS A 73 -18.49 -18.11 -2.53
N GLU A 74 -18.47 -19.15 -3.37
CA GLU A 74 -18.15 -19.03 -4.80
C GLU A 74 -19.17 -18.14 -5.54
N SER A 75 -20.45 -18.26 -5.19
CA SER A 75 -21.51 -17.39 -5.73
C SER A 75 -21.25 -15.92 -5.40
N GLN A 76 -20.92 -15.62 -4.14
CA GLN A 76 -20.59 -14.27 -3.71
C GLN A 76 -19.32 -13.73 -4.40
N ALA A 77 -18.27 -14.55 -4.55
CA ALA A 77 -17.06 -14.16 -5.26
C ALA A 77 -17.35 -13.80 -6.74
N ARG A 78 -18.20 -14.59 -7.40
CA ARG A 78 -18.65 -14.32 -8.78
C ARG A 78 -19.53 -13.08 -8.88
N ALA A 79 -20.38 -12.84 -7.89
CA ALA A 79 -21.22 -11.64 -7.84
C ALA A 79 -20.37 -10.37 -7.68
N ARG A 80 -19.34 -10.41 -6.81
CA ARG A 80 -18.37 -9.32 -6.64
C ARG A 80 -17.63 -9.05 -7.94
N TYR A 81 -17.09 -10.09 -8.59
CA TYR A 81 -16.45 -9.95 -9.90
C TYR A 81 -17.37 -9.29 -10.94
N GLN A 82 -18.65 -9.66 -11.00
CA GLN A 82 -19.60 -9.02 -11.93
C GLN A 82 -19.80 -7.54 -11.61
N ALA A 83 -19.89 -7.17 -10.33
CA ALA A 83 -19.96 -5.77 -9.90
C ALA A 83 -18.68 -5.00 -10.28
N ASP A 84 -17.50 -5.60 -10.08
CA ASP A 84 -16.22 -5.01 -10.45
C ASP A 84 -16.12 -4.80 -11.97
N MET A 85 -16.60 -5.76 -12.77
CA MET A 85 -16.65 -5.63 -14.23
C MET A 85 -17.63 -4.54 -14.69
N ALA A 86 -18.74 -4.34 -13.97
CA ALA A 86 -19.67 -3.24 -14.24
C ALA A 86 -19.02 -1.88 -13.91
N ALA A 87 -18.35 -1.79 -12.76
CA ALA A 87 -17.60 -0.59 -12.37
C ALA A 87 -16.47 -0.27 -13.36
N ALA A 88 -15.72 -1.29 -13.82
CA ALA A 88 -14.69 -1.13 -14.85
C ALA A 88 -15.27 -0.58 -16.15
N LYS A 89 -16.40 -1.11 -16.62
CA LYS A 89 -17.08 -0.58 -17.82
C LYS A 89 -17.54 0.85 -17.65
N GLU A 90 -17.97 1.24 -16.45
CA GLU A 90 -18.35 2.62 -16.18
C GLU A 90 -17.14 3.57 -16.24
N MET A 91 -15.97 3.14 -15.76
CA MET A 91 -14.71 3.90 -15.87
C MET A 91 -14.27 4.18 -17.33
N LEU A 92 -14.74 3.41 -18.31
CA LEU A 92 -14.52 3.72 -19.73
C LEU A 92 -15.36 4.90 -20.22
N ARG A 93 -16.57 5.07 -19.67
CA ARG A 93 -17.56 6.04 -20.15
C ARG A 93 -17.52 7.33 -19.36
N ASN A 94 -17.25 7.21 -18.06
CA ASN A 94 -17.24 8.30 -17.12
C ASN A 94 -15.83 8.47 -16.52
N PRO A 95 -15.10 9.54 -16.87
CA PRO A 95 -13.75 9.77 -16.34
C PRO A 95 -13.72 10.03 -14.83
N ASP A 96 -14.85 10.43 -14.24
CA ASP A 96 -15.02 10.68 -12.80
C ASP A 96 -15.47 9.44 -12.03
N ALA A 97 -15.74 8.31 -12.71
CA ALA A 97 -16.06 7.07 -12.04
C ALA A 97 -14.84 6.60 -11.22
N ARG A 98 -15.08 6.36 -9.93
CA ARG A 98 -14.09 5.84 -8.98
C ARG A 98 -14.68 4.64 -8.23
N PRO A 99 -13.83 3.74 -7.69
CA PRO A 99 -14.30 2.67 -6.83
C PRO A 99 -15.11 3.24 -5.65
N VAL A 100 -16.34 2.77 -5.48
CA VAL A 100 -17.32 3.35 -4.51
C VAL A 100 -17.03 3.00 -3.05
N ASN A 101 -16.06 2.14 -2.76
CA ASN A 101 -15.70 1.71 -1.40
C ASN A 101 -14.45 2.43 -0.87
N VAL A 102 -14.43 3.76 -0.90
CA VAL A 102 -13.47 4.53 -0.10
C VAL A 102 -14.11 4.74 1.28
N VAL A 103 -13.97 3.76 2.18
CA VAL A 103 -14.37 3.94 3.58
C VAL A 103 -13.27 4.75 4.27
N GLY A 104 -13.48 6.06 4.38
CA GLY A 104 -12.57 7.00 5.03
C GLY A 104 -12.94 8.43 4.66
N GLU A 105 -12.79 9.37 5.59
CA GLU A 105 -12.87 10.79 5.25
C GLU A 105 -11.87 11.13 4.12
N PRO A 106 -12.16 12.12 3.27
CA PRO A 106 -11.15 12.62 2.33
C PRO A 106 -9.87 12.92 3.09
N ILE A 107 -8.72 12.37 2.67
CA ILE A 107 -7.43 12.66 3.29
C ILE A 107 -7.22 14.19 3.22
N ARG A 108 -7.42 14.87 4.36
CA ARG A 108 -7.36 16.34 4.46
C ARG A 108 -5.93 16.86 4.34
N SER A 109 -4.93 16.02 4.62
CA SER A 109 -3.50 16.35 4.51
C SER A 109 -2.67 15.07 4.45
N THR A 110 -1.64 15.05 3.60
CA THR A 110 -0.56 14.04 3.57
C THR A 110 0.76 14.61 4.13
N GLU A 111 0.71 15.80 4.74
CA GLU A 111 1.90 16.49 5.24
C GLU A 111 2.37 15.87 6.57
N THR A 112 3.61 15.36 6.59
CA THR A 112 4.26 14.85 7.80
C THR A 112 5.20 15.93 8.33
N THR A 113 4.74 16.70 9.33
CA THR A 113 5.61 17.68 10.01
C THR A 113 6.63 16.93 10.87
N THR A 114 7.91 17.02 10.49
CA THR A 114 8.99 16.48 11.33
C THR A 114 9.38 17.54 12.36
N VAL A 115 9.05 17.31 13.63
CA VAL A 115 9.47 18.19 14.72
C VAL A 115 10.95 17.93 15.01
N ILE A 116 11.83 18.83 14.57
CA ILE A 116 13.23 18.84 14.99
C ILE A 116 13.27 19.50 16.37
N LYS A 117 13.51 18.70 17.42
CA LYS A 117 13.72 19.22 18.78
C LYS A 117 15.12 19.87 18.85
N PRO A 118 15.28 21.05 19.48
CA PRO A 118 16.56 21.73 19.63
C PRO A 118 17.57 20.95 20.48
#